data_AF-A0A9J6H7L5-F1
#
_entry.id   AF-A0A9J6H7L5-F1
#
_cell.length_a   1.000
_cell.length_b   1.000
_cell.length_c   1.000
_cell.angle_alpha   90.00
_cell.angle_beta   90.00
_cell.angle_gamma   90.00
#
_symmetry.space_group_name_H-M   'P 1'
#
loop_
_entity.id
_entity.type
_entity.pdbx_description
1 polymer ?
#
loop_
_entity_poly.entity_id
_entity_poly.type
_entity_poly.pdbx_seq_one_letter_code
_entity_poly.pdbx_strand_id
1 'polypeptide(L)'
;MRGIPRINIDAGDRWACPLSAPKYFNCLGNSRAVNLCNNSTMARRAAQIAGDCLQKADAGGDESAITLEANLLGRNGGDCANEYLATVGCAYNPDTKTCGEATTIAELIE
;
A
#
# COMPACT_ATOMS: atom_id res chain seq x y z
N MET A 1 7.92 -26.66 0.58
CA MET A 1 7.30 -25.83 -0.47
C MET A 1 5.87 -25.54 -0.03
N ARG A 2 5.59 -24.34 0.49
CA ARG A 2 4.22 -23.95 0.84
C ARG A 2 3.53 -23.52 -0.45
N GLY A 3 2.43 -24.20 -0.80
CA GLY A 3 1.65 -23.92 -2.00
C GLY A 3 1.07 -22.52 -1.92
N ILE A 4 1.25 -21.73 -2.98
CA ILE A 4 0.60 -20.44 -3.16
C ILE A 4 -0.89 -20.72 -3.43
N PRO A 5 -1.83 -20.17 -2.64
CA PRO A 5 -3.25 -20.43 -2.84
C PRO A 5 -3.71 -19.87 -4.19
N ARG A 6 -4.57 -20.62 -4.88
CA ARG A 6 -5.23 -20.16 -6.11
C ARG A 6 -6.15 -18.98 -5.76
N ILE A 7 -5.94 -17.84 -6.40
CA ILE A 7 -6.85 -16.70 -6.32
C ILE A 7 -8.09 -17.06 -7.13
N ASN A 8 -9.24 -17.13 -6.47
CA ASN A 8 -10.52 -17.41 -7.09
C ASN A 8 -11.07 -16.08 -7.63
N ILE A 9 -10.86 -15.83 -8.93
CA ILE A 9 -11.31 -14.63 -9.63
C ILE A 9 -12.79 -14.79 -10.00
N ASP A 10 -13.64 -15.05 -9.01
CA ASP A 10 -15.08 -14.94 -9.19
C ASP A 10 -15.43 -13.45 -9.08
N ALA A 11 -16.32 -12.97 -9.96
CA ALA A 11 -16.70 -11.55 -10.16
C ALA A 11 -17.38 -10.86 -8.95
N GLY A 12 -17.04 -11.22 -7.71
CA GLY A 12 -17.60 -10.74 -6.45
C GLY A 12 -16.82 -9.62 -5.74
N ASP A 13 -15.56 -9.36 -6.10
CA ASP A 13 -14.67 -8.45 -5.33
C ASP A 13 -14.19 -7.21 -6.11
N ARG A 14 -15.02 -6.67 -7.01
CA ARG A 14 -14.73 -5.40 -7.74
C ARG A 14 -14.39 -4.20 -6.84
N TRP A 15 -14.67 -4.28 -5.54
CA TRP A 15 -14.40 -3.25 -4.54
C TRP A 15 -13.06 -3.42 -3.81
N ALA A 16 -12.37 -4.55 -3.95
CA ALA A 16 -11.12 -4.80 -3.23
C ALA A 16 -10.00 -3.84 -3.66
N CYS A 17 -9.78 -3.66 -4.97
CA CYS A 17 -8.70 -2.81 -5.47
C CYS A 17 -8.87 -1.32 -5.12
N PRO A 18 -10.08 -0.72 -5.25
CA PRO A 18 -10.32 0.64 -4.78
C PRO A 18 -10.07 0.86 -3.28
N LEU A 19 -10.33 -0.14 -2.43
CA LEU A 19 -10.10 -0.05 -0.97
C LEU A 19 -8.63 -0.28 -0.56
N SER A 20 -7.91 -1.05 -1.36
CA SER A 20 -6.50 -1.38 -1.11
C SER A 20 -5.52 -0.36 -1.70
N ALA A 21 -5.86 0.29 -2.81
CA ALA A 21 -4.99 1.25 -3.47
C ALA A 21 -4.58 2.43 -2.56
N PRO A 22 -5.48 3.04 -1.76
CA PRO A 22 -5.09 4.10 -0.81
C PRO A 22 -4.03 3.62 0.20
N LYS A 23 -4.16 2.38 0.71
CA LYS A 23 -3.18 1.78 1.64
C LYS A 23 -1.83 1.59 0.97
N TYR A 24 -1.83 1.04 -0.25
CA TYR A 24 -0.63 0.89 -1.05
C TYR A 24 0.10 2.23 -1.25
N PHE A 25 -0.60 3.29 -1.65
CA PHE A 25 0.04 4.59 -1.88
C PHE A 25 0.53 5.29 -0.60
N ASN A 26 -0.19 5.15 0.52
CA ASN A 26 0.27 5.62 1.82
C ASN A 26 1.57 4.92 2.26
N CYS A 27 1.63 3.59 2.10
CA CYS A 27 2.83 2.80 2.35
C CYS A 27 3.98 3.19 1.42
N LEU A 28 3.73 3.23 0.11
CA LEU A 28 4.73 3.58 -0.89
C LEU A 28 5.31 4.98 -0.68
N GLY A 29 4.46 5.96 -0.36
CA GLY A 29 4.87 7.32 -0.06
C GLY A 29 5.82 7.40 1.14
N ASN A 30 5.49 6.70 2.23
CA ASN A 30 6.34 6.66 3.43
C ASN A 30 7.65 5.89 3.19
N SER A 31 7.60 4.78 2.44
CA SER A 31 8.79 4.02 2.05
C SER A 31 9.73 4.89 1.22
N ARG A 32 9.23 5.60 0.21
CA ARG A 32 10.04 6.51 -0.61
C ARG A 32 10.59 7.66 0.21
N ALA A 33 9.79 8.28 1.08
CA ALA A 33 10.24 9.40 1.91
C ALA A 33 11.43 9.01 2.81
N VAL A 34 11.44 7.78 3.33
CA VAL A 34 12.51 7.27 4.19
C VAL A 34 13.70 6.77 3.36
N ASN A 35 13.46 5.93 2.35
CA ASN A 35 14.50 5.24 1.60
C ASN A 35 15.30 6.19 0.70
N LEU A 36 14.65 7.15 0.05
CA LEU A 36 15.35 8.15 -0.79
C LEU A 36 16.23 9.09 0.04
N CYS A 37 15.98 9.18 1.34
CA CYS A 37 16.73 10.01 2.29
C CYS A 37 17.67 9.17 3.17
N ASN A 38 18.21 8.07 2.62
CA ASN A 38 19.15 7.14 3.28
C ASN A 38 18.69 6.68 4.67
N ASN A 39 17.37 6.53 4.84
CA ASN A 39 16.79 6.06 6.08
C ASN A 39 17.13 6.93 7.31
N SER A 40 17.41 8.22 7.08
CA SER A 40 17.81 9.13 8.16
C SER A 40 16.70 9.32 9.19
N THR A 41 17.09 9.54 10.45
CA THR A 41 16.16 9.84 11.55
C THR A 41 15.25 11.03 11.22
N MET A 42 15.78 12.03 10.53
CA MET A 42 15.02 13.21 10.10
C MET A 42 13.96 12.85 9.06
N ALA A 43 14.28 12.00 8.09
CA ALA A 43 13.32 11.53 7.09
C ALA A 43 12.20 10.70 7.70
N ARG A 44 12.53 9.77 8.62
CA ARG A 44 11.53 9.02 9.38
C ARG A 44 10.59 9.93 10.17
N ARG A 45 11.15 10.96 10.83
CA ARG A 45 10.37 11.92 11.61
C ARG A 45 9.49 12.80 10.72
N ALA A 46 10.00 13.27 9.58
CA ALA A 46 9.22 14.06 8.63
C ALA A 46 8.07 13.25 8.02
N ALA A 47 8.33 11.99 7.64
CA ALA A 47 7.30 11.07 7.13
C ALA A 47 6.22 10.79 8.18
N GLN A 48 6.61 10.63 9.45
CA GLN A 48 5.65 10.49 10.55
C GLN A 48 4.77 11.74 10.69
N ILE A 49 5.36 12.93 10.79
CA ILE A 49 4.61 14.18 10.95
C ILE A 49 3.63 14.38 9.78
N ALA A 50 4.07 14.14 8.55
CA ALA A 50 3.20 14.23 7.38
C ALA A 50 2.02 13.26 7.45
N GLY A 51 2.26 12.00 7.87
CA GLY A 51 1.21 11.01 8.09
C GLY A 51 0.22 11.42 9.19
N ASP A 52 0.73 11.94 10.31
CA ASP A 52 -0.11 12.42 11.42
C ASP A 52 -0.97 13.63 10.99
N CYS A 53 -0.44 14.51 10.14
CA CYS A 53 -1.18 15.64 9.57
C CYS A 53 -2.31 15.17 8.65
N LEU A 54 -2.04 14.21 7.76
CA LEU A 54 -3.06 13.63 6.88
C LEU A 54 -4.17 12.96 7.69
N GLN A 55 -3.80 12.19 8.72
CA GLN A 55 -4.77 11.54 9.61
C GLN A 55 -5.72 12.54 10.29
N LYS A 56 -5.20 13.68 10.72
CA LYS A 56 -6.00 14.76 11.30
C LYS A 56 -6.90 15.46 10.28
N ALA A 57 -6.41 15.63 9.05
CA ALA A 57 -7.18 16.23 7.97
C ALA A 57 -8.36 15.36 7.53
N ASP A 58 -8.19 14.03 7.56
CA ASP A 58 -9.24 13.04 7.23
C ASP A 58 -10.30 12.85 8.35
N ALA A 59 -10.31 13.72 9.37
CA ALA A 59 -11.30 13.77 10.46
C ALA A 59 -11.51 12.46 11.25
N GLY A 60 -10.53 11.54 11.25
CA GLY A 60 -10.49 10.40 12.18
C GLY A 60 -11.53 9.30 11.95
N GLY A 61 -12.09 9.16 10.74
CA GLY A 61 -12.92 8.00 10.37
C GLY A 61 -12.17 6.66 10.46
N ASP A 62 -12.86 5.52 10.29
CA ASP A 62 -12.26 4.17 10.35
C ASP A 62 -11.05 4.00 9.40
N GLU A 63 -11.01 4.77 8.30
CA GLU A 63 -9.90 4.80 7.35
C GLU A 63 -8.59 5.39 7.93
N SER A 64 -8.68 6.10 9.06
CA SER A 64 -7.55 6.75 9.74
C SER A 64 -6.60 5.75 10.43
N ALA A 65 -7.15 4.66 10.99
CA ALA A 65 -6.36 3.59 11.62
C ALA A 65 -5.65 2.74 10.56
N ILE A 66 -6.37 2.45 9.47
CA ILE A 66 -5.86 1.75 8.29
C ILE A 66 -4.73 2.55 7.62
N THR A 67 -4.89 3.87 7.52
CA THR A 67 -3.86 4.77 6.99
C THR A 67 -2.60 4.79 7.87
N LEU A 68 -2.75 4.71 9.19
CA LEU A 68 -1.61 4.69 10.11
C LEU A 68 -0.76 3.43 9.96
N GLU A 69 -1.40 2.27 9.82
CA GLU A 69 -0.70 0.99 9.61
C GLU A 69 0.11 1.00 8.31
N ALA A 70 -0.51 1.43 7.21
CA ALA A 70 0.17 1.55 5.92
C ALA A 70 1.37 2.50 5.98
N ASN A 71 1.18 3.66 6.62
CA ASN A 71 2.26 4.62 6.82
C ASN A 71 3.42 4.03 7.65
N LEU A 72 3.12 3.26 8.70
CA LEU A 72 4.12 2.59 9.54
C LEU A 72 4.88 1.52 8.77
N LEU A 73 4.18 0.66 8.02
CA LEU A 73 4.79 -0.37 7.19
C LEU A 73 5.78 0.25 6.20
N GLY A 74 5.36 1.30 5.50
CA GLY A 74 6.19 2.03 4.55
C GLY A 74 7.46 2.60 5.20
N ARG A 75 7.34 3.31 6.33
CA ARG A 75 8.50 3.91 7.03
C ARG A 75 9.51 2.88 7.51
N ASN A 76 9.06 1.65 7.78
CA ASN A 76 9.89 0.56 8.25
C ASN A 76 10.46 -0.30 7.12
N GLY A 77 10.17 0.03 5.85
CA GLY A 77 10.69 -0.68 4.69
C GLY A 77 9.94 -1.98 4.36
N GLY A 78 8.67 -2.09 4.74
CA GLY A 78 7.83 -3.23 4.39
C GLY A 78 7.48 -3.27 2.89
N ASP A 79 7.03 -4.44 2.45
CA ASP A 79 6.59 -4.69 1.08
C ASP A 79 5.14 -4.24 0.88
N CYS A 80 4.96 -3.02 0.40
CA CYS A 80 3.65 -2.41 0.20
C CYS A 80 2.81 -3.11 -0.87
N ALA A 81 3.44 -3.61 -1.94
CA ALA A 81 2.73 -4.24 -3.06
C ALA A 81 2.20 -5.60 -2.63
N ASN A 82 3.05 -6.42 -2.00
CA ASN A 82 2.62 -7.72 -1.52
C ASN A 82 1.54 -7.60 -0.43
N GLU A 83 1.70 -6.69 0.54
CA GLU A 83 0.76 -6.55 1.65
C GLU A 83 -0.62 -6.07 1.20
N TYR A 84 -0.67 -5.01 0.38
CA TYR A 84 -1.93 -4.33 0.08
C TYR A 84 -2.52 -4.66 -1.28
N LEU A 85 -1.74 -5.08 -2.26
CA LEU A 85 -2.23 -5.37 -3.61
C LEU A 85 -2.30 -6.88 -3.85
N ALA A 86 -1.20 -7.61 -3.64
CA ALA A 86 -1.11 -9.01 -4.03
C ALA A 86 -2.08 -9.93 -3.24
N THR A 87 -2.24 -9.67 -1.95
CA THR A 87 -3.14 -10.44 -1.06
C THR A 87 -4.60 -10.42 -1.50
N VAL A 88 -5.01 -9.36 -2.19
CA VAL A 88 -6.38 -9.16 -2.69
C VAL A 88 -6.50 -9.29 -4.20
N GLY A 89 -5.46 -9.80 -4.86
CA GLY A 89 -5.45 -10.00 -6.32
C GLY A 89 -5.46 -8.71 -7.12
N CYS A 90 -4.93 -7.61 -6.57
CA CYS A 90 -4.83 -6.33 -7.24
C CYS A 90 -3.38 -6.03 -7.66
N ALA A 91 -3.23 -5.12 -8.61
CA ALA A 91 -1.94 -4.63 -9.08
C ALA A 91 -2.01 -3.14 -9.44
N TYR A 92 -0.88 -2.44 -9.34
CA TYR A 92 -0.73 -1.07 -9.79
C TYR A 92 0.17 -1.03 -11.03
N ASN A 93 -0.34 -0.49 -12.14
CA ASN A 93 0.45 -0.24 -13.33
C ASN A 93 1.05 1.18 -13.27
N PRO A 94 2.38 1.32 -13.14
CA PRO A 94 3.03 2.62 -13.05
C PRO A 94 3.07 3.38 -14.37
N ASP A 95 2.94 2.73 -15.52
CA ASP A 95 2.95 3.37 -16.84
C ASP A 95 1.61 4.04 -17.13
N THR A 96 0.51 3.34 -16.85
CA THR A 96 -0.86 3.85 -17.06
C THR A 96 -1.42 4.59 -15.85
N LYS A 97 -0.75 4.52 -14.69
CA LYS A 97 -1.21 5.07 -13.41
C LYS A 97 -2.56 4.52 -12.93
N THR A 98 -2.86 3.26 -13.26
CA THR A 98 -4.12 2.61 -12.90
C THR A 98 -3.91 1.50 -11.88
N CYS A 99 -4.83 1.38 -10.93
CA CYS A 99 -4.96 0.20 -10.07
C CYS A 99 -6.13 -0.65 -10.58
N GLY A 100 -5.96 -1.96 -10.60
CA GLY A 100 -6.99 -2.89 -11.04
C GLY A 100 -6.70 -4.31 -10.58
N GLU A 101 -7.57 -5.23 -10.96
CA GLU A 101 -7.34 -6.66 -10.76
C GLU A 101 -6.07 -7.09 -11.52
N ALA A 102 -5.24 -7.90 -10.87
CA ALA A 102 -4.11 -8.53 -11.53
C ALA A 102 -4.64 -9.54 -12.54
N THR A 103 -4.21 -9.39 -13.79
CA THR A 103 -4.59 -10.29 -14.88
C THR A 103 -3.59 -11.44 -15.05
N THR A 104 -2.41 -11.31 -14.45
CA THR A 104 -1.35 -12.33 -14.43
C THR A 104 -0.67 -12.41 -13.06
N ILE A 105 -0.01 -13.55 -12.79
CA ILE A 105 0.78 -13.72 -11.55
C ILE A 105 1.98 -12.76 -11.51
N ALA A 106 2.54 -12.40 -12.67
CA ALA A 106 3.69 -11.50 -12.74
C ALA A 106 3.37 -10.10 -12.19
N GLU A 107 2.14 -9.63 -12.36
CA GLU A 107 1.66 -8.33 -11.87
C GLU A 107 1.46 -8.28 -10.34
N LEU A 108 1.52 -9.43 -9.65
CA LEU A 108 1.39 -9.51 -8.19
C LEU A 108 2.74 -9.42 -7.44
N ILE A 109 3.88 -9.42 -8.16
CA ILE A 109 5.23 -9.58 -7.59
C ILE A 109 6.10 -8.33 -7.80
N GLU A 110 5.63 -7.33 -8.54
CA GLU A 110 6.29 -6.02 -8.76
C GLU A 110 5.71 -4.91 -7.87
#